data_AF-A0A8B8F6T7-F1
#
_entry.id   AF-A0A8B8F6T7-F1
#
_cell.length_a   1.000
_cell.length_b   1.000
_cell.length_c   1.000
_cell.angle_alpha   90.00
_cell.angle_beta   90.00
_cell.angle_gamma   90.00
#
_symmetry.space_group_name_H-M   'P 1'
#
loop_
_entity.id
_entity.type
_entity.pdbx_description
1 polymer ?
#
loop_
_entity_poly.entity_id
_entity_poly.type
_entity_poly.pdbx_seq_one_letter_code
_entity_poly.pdbx_strand_id
1 'polypeptide(L)'
;MDWDSKDCLNLIEAFRLQEVLWDSKNPSYFSKNAKHDAWCHLAKEMKRPVEEIKKKILSLQGSYCRKKAKVKKSYGTGKGKY
;
A
#
# COMPACT_ATOMS: atom_id res chain seq x y z
N MET A 1 -15.55 9.88 4.86
CA MET A 1 -14.28 9.27 5.32
C MET A 1 -13.20 10.31 5.15
N ASP A 2 -13.09 11.21 6.11
CA ASP A 2 -12.12 12.29 6.11
C ASP A 2 -10.78 11.72 6.57
N TRP A 3 -9.99 11.33 5.59
CA TRP A 3 -8.59 11.01 5.80
C TRP A 3 -7.81 12.28 5.46
N ASP A 4 -7.15 12.85 6.46
CA ASP A 4 -6.27 13.98 6.21
C ASP A 4 -5.08 13.53 5.34
N SER A 5 -4.47 14.47 4.63
CA SER A 5 -3.27 14.19 3.84
C SER A 5 -2.12 13.67 4.73
N LYS A 6 -2.01 14.16 5.97
CA LYS A 6 -1.02 13.70 6.95
C LYS A 6 -1.31 12.27 7.41
N ASP A 7 -2.57 11.96 7.71
CA ASP A 7 -2.98 10.59 8.07
C ASP A 7 -2.67 9.61 6.94
N CYS A 8 -2.90 10.03 5.68
CA CYS A 8 -2.58 9.19 4.52
C CYS A 8 -1.08 8.94 4.39
N LEU A 9 -0.24 9.96 4.59
CA LEU A 9 1.22 9.82 4.53
C LEU A 9 1.71 8.90 5.64
N ASN A 10 1.28 9.14 6.88
CA ASN A 10 1.65 8.32 8.02
C ASN A 10 1.24 6.85 7.81
N LEU A 11 0.05 6.61 7.25
CA LEU A 11 -0.41 5.26 6.92
C LEU A 11 0.49 4.57 5.89
N ILE A 12 0.93 5.29 4.87
CA ILE A 12 1.80 4.76 3.81
C ILE A 12 3.18 4.43 4.37
N GLU A 13 3.74 5.30 5.23
CA GLU A 13 5.03 5.08 5.88
C GLU A 13 4.99 3.87 6.82
N ALA A 14 3.98 3.80 7.69
CA ALA A 14 3.77 2.66 8.58
C ALA A 14 3.57 1.36 7.80
N PHE A 15 2.80 1.38 6.71
CA PHE A 15 2.60 0.20 5.86
C PHE A 15 3.90 -0.23 5.18
N ARG A 16 4.73 0.73 4.75
CA ARG A 16 6.01 0.45 4.10
C ARG A 16 7.00 -0.20 5.06
N LEU A 17 6.99 0.17 6.34
CA LEU A 17 7.80 -0.46 7.39
C LEU A 17 7.41 -1.93 7.63
N GLN A 18 6.14 -2.29 7.37
CA GLN A 18 5.65 -3.65 7.53
C GLN A 18 5.91 -4.49 6.27
N GLU A 19 7.16 -4.88 6.07
CA GLU A 19 7.61 -5.72 4.93
C GLU A 19 6.81 -7.01 4.80
N VAL A 20 6.33 -7.56 5.92
CA VAL A 20 5.46 -8.75 5.96
C VAL A 20 4.13 -8.59 5.19
N LEU A 21 3.70 -7.36 4.93
CA LEU A 21 2.45 -7.07 4.22
C LEU A 21 2.62 -6.95 2.71
N TRP A 22 3.79 -6.52 2.23
CA TRP A 22 3.99 -6.18 0.81
C TRP A 22 5.18 -6.89 0.16
N ASP A 23 6.17 -7.34 0.94
CA ASP A 23 7.35 -8.01 0.42
C ASP A 23 7.14 -9.52 0.32
N SER A 24 6.94 -10.01 -0.89
CA SER A 24 6.83 -11.44 -1.20
C SER A 24 8.12 -12.22 -0.93
N LYS A 25 9.27 -11.55 -0.76
CA LYS A 25 10.55 -12.19 -0.44
C LYS A 25 10.72 -12.48 1.05
N ASN A 26 9.94 -11.82 1.91
CA ASN A 26 10.02 -12.04 3.34
C ASN A 26 9.39 -13.41 3.69
N PRO A 27 10.09 -14.33 4.36
CA PRO A 27 9.53 -15.64 4.73
C PRO A 27 8.27 -15.49 5.62
N SER A 28 8.18 -14.42 6.40
CA SER A 28 6.99 -14.13 7.22
C SER A 28 5.78 -13.67 6.39
N TYR A 29 5.94 -13.33 5.10
CA TYR A 29 4.83 -12.95 4.23
C TYR A 29 3.79 -14.07 4.07
N PHE A 30 4.19 -15.34 4.16
CA PHE A 30 3.27 -16.48 4.14
C PHE A 30 2.62 -16.74 5.50
N SER A 31 3.11 -16.14 6.58
CA SER A 31 2.55 -16.30 7.92
C SER A 31 1.28 -15.48 8.09
N LYS A 32 0.14 -16.18 8.24
CA LYS A 32 -1.17 -15.56 8.50
C LYS A 32 -1.17 -14.76 9.79
N ASN A 33 -0.49 -15.26 10.82
CA ASN A 33 -0.37 -14.63 12.12
C ASN A 33 0.44 -13.33 12.02
N ALA A 34 1.59 -13.35 11.35
CA ALA A 34 2.43 -12.15 11.21
C ALA A 34 1.73 -11.05 10.39
N LYS A 35 0.99 -11.43 9.35
CA LYS A 35 0.14 -10.49 8.60
C LYS A 35 -0.94 -9.88 9.48
N HIS A 36 -1.64 -10.70 10.26
CA HIS A 36 -2.68 -10.20 11.16
C HIS A 36 -2.11 -9.24 12.20
N ASP A 37 -0.97 -9.59 12.80
CA ASP A 37 -0.30 -8.77 13.81
C ASP A 37 0.14 -7.42 13.24
N ALA A 38 0.76 -7.40 12.06
CA ALA A 38 1.14 -6.16 11.38
C ALA A 38 -0.07 -5.24 11.09
N TRP A 39 -1.19 -5.82 10.64
CA TRP A 39 -2.43 -5.05 10.44
C TRP A 39 -3.00 -4.52 11.77
N CYS A 40 -2.95 -5.32 12.83
CA CYS A 40 -3.39 -4.92 14.17
C CYS A 40 -2.51 -3.80 14.73
N HIS A 41 -1.19 -3.87 14.49
CA HIS A 41 -0.25 -2.83 14.87
C HIS A 41 -0.55 -1.50 14.16
N LEU A 42 -0.74 -1.53 12.84
CA LEU A 42 -1.19 -0.39 12.04
C LEU A 42 -2.50 0.22 12.57
N ALA A 43 -3.46 -0.63 12.95
CA ALA A 43 -4.73 -0.20 13.52
C ALA A 43 -4.59 0.50 14.87
N LYS A 44 -3.74 -0.03 15.75
CA LYS A 44 -3.42 0.59 17.04
C LYS A 44 -2.72 1.94 16.86
N GLU A 45 -1.74 2.00 15.96
CA GLU A 45 -0.98 3.22 15.70
C GLU A 45 -1.86 4.34 15.12
N MET A 46 -2.70 4.01 14.14
CA MET A 46 -3.61 4.96 13.50
C MET A 46 -4.89 5.21 14.30
N LYS A 47 -5.07 4.50 15.43
CA LYS A 47 -6.29 4.51 16.27
C LYS A 47 -7.57 4.31 15.45
N ARG A 48 -7.50 3.45 14.43
CA ARG A 48 -8.60 3.17 13.50
C ARG A 48 -8.76 1.67 13.31
N PRO A 49 -9.97 1.18 13.01
CA PRO A 49 -10.20 -0.24 12.78
C PRO A 49 -9.41 -0.75 11.56
N VAL A 50 -8.92 -1.99 11.68
CA VAL A 50 -8.15 -2.69 10.65
C VAL A 50 -8.87 -2.68 9.29
N GLU A 51 -10.19 -2.82 9.29
CA GLU A 51 -11.00 -2.84 8.06
C GLU A 51 -10.97 -1.51 7.30
N GLU A 52 -11.06 -0.39 8.01
CA GLU A 52 -10.97 0.94 7.40
C GLU A 52 -9.58 1.18 6.82
N ILE A 53 -8.55 0.78 7.56
CA ILE A 53 -7.16 0.88 7.12
C ILE A 53 -6.94 0.04 5.86
N LYS A 54 -7.39 -1.21 5.83
CA LYS A 54 -7.30 -2.08 4.64
C LYS A 54 -8.00 -1.45 3.44
N LYS A 55 -9.23 -0.95 3.60
CA LYS A 55 -9.97 -0.27 2.52
C LYS A 55 -9.20 0.96 2.01
N LYS A 56 -8.62 1.75 2.91
CA LYS A 56 -7.86 2.95 2.54
C LYS A 56 -6.58 2.61 1.80
N ILE A 57 -5.79 1.66 2.31
CA ILE A 57 -4.56 1.20 1.65
C ILE A 57 -4.85 0.64 0.27
N LEU A 58 -5.90 -0.18 0.12
CA LEU A 58 -6.30 -0.71 -1.18
C LEU A 58 -6.63 0.41 -2.19
N SER A 59 -7.35 1.45 -1.74
CA SER A 59 -7.67 2.63 -2.57
C SER A 59 -6.41 3.43 -2.96
N LEU A 60 -5.47 3.61 -2.02
CA LEU A 60 -4.19 4.27 -2.26
C LEU A 60 -3.30 3.47 -3.22
N GLN A 61 -3.16 2.16 -3.02
CA GLN A 61 -2.42 1.25 -3.90
C GLN A 61 -3.01 1.24 -5.30
N GLY A 62 -4.35 1.15 -5.44
CA GLY A 62 -5.01 1.19 -6.75
C GLY A 62 -4.69 2.49 -7.52
N SER A 63 -4.71 3.62 -6.82
CA SER A 63 -4.34 4.91 -7.40
C SER A 63 -2.86 5.00 -7.75
N TYR A 64 -1.97 4.47 -6.91
CA TYR A 64 -0.53 4.40 -7.16
C TYR A 64 -0.19 3.48 -8.34
N CYS A 65 -0.75 2.28 -8.41
CA CYS A 65 -0.56 1.33 -9.51
C CYS A 65 -0.98 1.95 -10.85
N ARG A 66 -2.12 2.66 -10.89
CA ARG A 66 -2.57 3.39 -12.10
C ARG A 66 -1.60 4.50 -12.51
N LYS A 67 -1.12 5.31 -11.56
CA LYS A 67 -0.13 6.36 -11.84
C LYS A 67 1.19 5.75 -12.33
N LYS A 68 1.69 4.70 -11.66
CA LYS A 68 2.90 3.97 -12.06
C LYS A 68 2.75 3.32 -13.45
N ALA A 69 1.58 2.77 -13.78
CA ALA A 69 1.29 2.25 -15.12
C ALA A 69 1.31 3.35 -16.18
N LYS A 70 0.75 4.53 -15.90
CA LYS A 70 0.83 5.69 -16.81
C LYS A 70 2.26 6.16 -17.03
N VAL A 71 3.05 6.25 -15.95
CA VAL A 71 4.47 6.61 -16.02
C VAL A 71 5.26 5.58 -16.84
N LYS A 72 5.03 4.28 -16.62
CA LYS A 72 5.68 3.21 -17.39
C LYS A 72 5.27 3.24 -18.87
N LYS A 73 4.04 3.67 -19.18
CA LYS A 73 3.54 3.86 -20.54
C LYS A 73 4.07 5.16 -21.18
N SER A 74 4.40 6.19 -20.41
CA SER A 74 5.02 7.42 -20.92
C SER A 74 6.52 7.28 -21.18
N TYR A 75 7.21 6.33 -20.55
CA TYR A 75 8.56 5.90 -20.94
C TYR A 75 8.57 4.85 -22.07
N GLY A 76 7.40 4.47 -22.58
CA GLY A 76 7.24 3.69 -23.80
C GLY A 76 7.48 4.57 -25.02
N THR A 77 8.74 4.66 -25.41
CA THR A 77 9.27 5.02 -26.72
C THR A 77 8.22 5.05 -27.82
N GLY A 78 8.13 6.19 -28.53
CA GLY A 78 7.54 6.25 -29.85
C GLY A 78 8.17 5.18 -30.76
N LYS A 79 7.48 4.05 -30.91
CA LYS A 79 7.54 3.23 -32.12
C LYS A 79 6.42 3.79 -32.98
N GLY A 80 6.70 4.72 -33.88
CA GLY A 80 7.49 4.43 -35.07
C GLY A 80 6.49 3.94 -36.12
N LYS A 81 6.10 4.87 -36.99
CA LYS A 81 5.19 4.66 -38.13
C LYS A 81 5.62 3.44 -38.94
N TYR A 82 4.67 2.61 -39.37
CA TYR A 82 4.55 2.05 -40.73
C TYR A 82 3.08 1.71 -40.98
#